data_AF-A0A8T5RB76-F1
#
_entry.id   AF-A0A8T5RB76-F1
#
_cell.length_a   1.000
_cell.length_b   1.000
_cell.length_c   1.000
_cell.angle_alpha   90.00
_cell.angle_beta   90.00
_cell.angle_gamma   90.00
#
_symmetry.space_group_name_H-M   'P 1'
#
loop_
_entity.id
_entity.type
_entity.pdbx_description
1 polymer ?
#
loop_
_entity_poly.entity_id
_entity_poly.type
_entity_poly.pdbx_seq_one_letter_code
_entity_poly.pdbx_strand_id
1 'polypeptide(L)'
;IKILAGIPKNIHLLSPNILKSISYLKSEIFNNKRLSLNLEETLITLSISADFNHSAKVAIDKLKELNGCEMHSTHIPTPGDEAGLRRLGLNITSDPNFSSKSLFIT
;
A
#
# COMPACT_ATOMS: atom_id res chain seq x y z
N ILE A 1 -5.33 -5.00 8.32
CA ILE A 1 -4.44 -6.20 8.39
C ILE A 1 -3.76 -6.42 9.73
N LYS A 2 -2.99 -5.48 10.31
CA LYS A 2 -2.36 -5.69 11.64
C LYS A 2 -3.35 -6.10 12.74
N ILE A 3 -4.50 -5.42 12.80
CA ILE A 3 -5.59 -5.73 13.73
C ILE A 3 -6.12 -7.15 13.49
N LEU A 4 -6.47 -7.49 12.25
CA LEU A 4 -6.96 -8.83 11.86
C LEU A 4 -5.95 -9.95 12.18
N ALA A 5 -4.65 -9.63 12.11
CA ALA A 5 -3.56 -10.54 12.40
C ALA A 5 -3.16 -10.59 13.89
N GLY A 6 -3.76 -9.77 14.75
CA GLY A 6 -3.37 -9.67 16.16
C GLY A 6 -1.97 -9.09 16.39
N ILE A 7 -1.43 -8.33 15.42
CA ILE A 7 -0.05 -7.84 15.45
C ILE A 7 0.01 -6.48 16.17
N PRO A 8 0.83 -6.34 17.23
CA PRO A 8 1.03 -5.07 17.94
C PRO A 8 1.41 -3.89 17.04
N LYS A 9 0.93 -2.69 17.39
CA LYS A 9 1.10 -1.47 16.59
C LYS A 9 2.57 -1.09 16.38
N ASN A 10 3.46 -1.40 17.32
CA ASN A 10 4.91 -1.12 17.27
C ASN A 10 5.71 -2.07 16.36
N ILE A 11 5.15 -3.21 15.92
CA ILE A 11 5.86 -4.12 15.02
C ILE A 11 5.81 -3.59 13.58
N HIS A 12 6.98 -3.37 12.97
CA HIS A 12 7.08 -3.01 11.56
C HIS A 12 6.93 -4.24 10.68
N LEU A 13 6.00 -4.18 9.72
CA LEU A 13 5.78 -5.25 8.75
C LEU A 13 6.64 -5.07 7.50
N LEU A 14 6.90 -3.83 7.10
CA LEU A 14 7.71 -3.49 5.94
C LEU A 14 9.17 -3.34 6.38
N SER A 15 10.07 -4.08 5.73
CA SER A 15 11.50 -4.02 6.03
C SER A 15 12.07 -2.62 5.70
N PRO A 16 12.76 -1.94 6.64
CA PRO A 16 13.39 -0.65 6.38
C PRO A 16 14.40 -0.69 5.23
N ASN A 17 15.08 -1.81 5.03
CA ASN A 17 16.05 -1.96 3.95
C ASN A 17 15.36 -1.97 2.58
N ILE A 18 14.22 -2.68 2.46
CA ILE A 18 13.44 -2.71 1.22
C ILE A 18 12.87 -1.31 0.94
N LEU A 19 12.35 -0.63 1.96
CA LEU A 19 11.85 0.75 1.83
C LEU A 19 12.94 1.71 1.32
N LYS A 20 14.17 1.60 1.83
CA LYS A 20 15.31 2.39 1.34
C LYS A 20 15.62 2.10 -0.12
N SER A 21 15.63 0.83 -0.54
CA SER A 21 15.87 0.45 -1.93
C SER A 21 14.80 1.00 -2.88
N ILE A 22 13.53 0.91 -2.50
CA ILE A 22 12.44 1.48 -3.32
C ILE A 22 12.51 3.01 -3.35
N SER A 23 12.82 3.63 -2.21
CA SER A 23 13.01 5.09 -2.15
C SER A 23 14.14 5.55 -3.08
N TYR A 24 15.29 4.85 -3.09
CA TYR A 24 16.40 5.15 -3.99
C TYR A 24 16.02 4.97 -5.46
N LEU A 25 15.31 3.89 -5.80
CA LEU A 25 14.80 3.67 -7.15
C LEU A 25 13.90 4.83 -7.61
N LYS A 26 12.97 5.25 -6.75
CA LYS A 26 12.05 6.34 -7.06
C LYS A 26 12.75 7.69 -7.15
N SER A 27 13.65 8.01 -6.23
CA SER A 27 14.31 9.32 -6.18
C SER A 27 15.40 9.45 -7.23
N GLU A 28 16.39 8.56 -7.21
CA GLU A 28 17.63 8.72 -7.98
C GLU A 28 17.54 8.16 -9.39
N ILE A 29 16.72 7.13 -9.62
CA ILE A 29 16.66 6.46 -10.92
C ILE A 29 15.47 6.97 -11.73
N PHE A 30 14.27 7.01 -11.14
CA PHE A 30 13.07 7.48 -11.83
C PHE A 30 12.88 9.00 -11.77
N ASN A 31 13.74 9.72 -11.04
CA ASN A 31 13.64 11.17 -10.82
C ASN A 31 12.25 11.60 -10.31
N ASN A 32 11.60 10.73 -9.54
CA ASN A 32 10.25 10.93 -9.11
C ASN A 32 10.23 11.84 -7.87
N LYS A 33 9.47 12.93 -7.92
CA LYS A 33 9.43 13.94 -6.84
C LYS A 33 8.66 13.46 -5.62
N ARG A 34 7.80 12.44 -5.77
CA ARG A 34 7.00 11.87 -4.68
C ARG A 34 7.59 10.54 -4.21
N LEU A 35 8.06 10.53 -2.96
CA LEU A 35 8.68 9.35 -2.33
C LEU A 35 7.68 8.48 -1.55
N SER A 36 6.38 8.63 -1.81
CA SER A 36 5.36 7.79 -1.19
C SER A 36 5.19 6.48 -1.98
N LEU A 37 4.99 5.39 -1.24
CA LEU A 37 4.53 4.12 -1.81
C LEU A 37 3.02 4.20 -2.05
N ASN A 38 2.58 3.82 -3.24
CA ASN A 38 1.17 3.54 -3.48
C ASN A 38 0.80 2.16 -2.90
N LEU A 39 -0.48 1.82 -2.90
CA LEU A 39 -0.94 0.56 -2.33
C LEU A 39 -0.38 -0.66 -3.05
N GLU A 40 -0.30 -0.66 -4.38
CA GLU A 40 0.26 -1.80 -5.14
C GLU A 40 1.71 -2.06 -4.74
N GLU A 41 2.55 -1.03 -4.70
CA GLU A 41 3.95 -1.13 -4.26
C GLU A 41 4.05 -1.56 -2.81
N THR A 42 3.14 -1.09 -1.95
CA THR A 42 3.09 -1.48 -0.54
C THR A 42 2.78 -2.97 -0.40
N LEU A 43 1.84 -3.51 -1.19
CA LEU A 43 1.50 -4.93 -1.18
C LEU A 43 2.66 -5.80 -1.68
N ILE A 44 3.36 -5.36 -2.74
CA ILE A 44 4.58 -6.03 -3.23
C ILE A 44 5.67 -6.03 -2.15
N THR A 45 5.92 -4.87 -1.52
CA THR A 45 6.90 -4.72 -0.44
C THR A 45 6.57 -5.61 0.76
N LEU A 46 5.28 -5.70 1.12
CA LEU A 46 4.81 -6.57 2.17
C LEU A 46 5.06 -8.04 1.81
N SER A 47 4.80 -8.44 0.55
CA SER A 47 5.08 -9.79 0.03
C SER A 47 6.53 -10.19 0.19
N ILE A 48 7.47 -9.33 -0.21
CA ILE A 48 8.90 -9.60 -0.05
C ILE A 48 9.28 -9.63 1.43
N SER A 49 8.71 -8.74 2.24
CA SER A 49 8.97 -8.72 3.69
C SER A 49 8.52 -10.00 4.38
N ALA A 50 7.49 -10.68 3.88
CA ALA A 50 6.96 -11.92 4.45
C ALA A 50 7.93 -13.10 4.40
N ASP A 51 8.93 -13.09 3.50
CA ASP A 51 9.96 -14.13 3.43
C ASP A 51 10.92 -14.08 4.63
N PHE A 52 11.08 -12.89 5.23
CA PHE A 52 12.05 -12.65 6.32
C PHE A 52 11.39 -12.19 7.62
N ASN A 53 10.09 -11.93 7.62
CA ASN A 53 9.33 -11.44 8.77
C ASN A 53 8.04 -12.24 8.94
N HIS A 54 8.01 -13.11 9.97
CA HIS A 54 6.84 -13.93 10.27
C HIS A 54 5.57 -13.09 10.51
N SER A 55 5.70 -11.92 11.14
CA SER A 55 4.55 -11.03 11.34
C SER A 55 4.00 -10.51 10.00
N ALA A 56 4.87 -10.19 9.04
CA ALA A 56 4.43 -9.81 7.69
C ALA A 56 3.73 -10.97 6.98
N LYS A 57 4.22 -12.20 7.14
CA LYS A 57 3.58 -13.40 6.59
C LYS A 57 2.16 -13.58 7.10
N VAL A 58 1.97 -13.55 8.42
CA VAL A 58 0.63 -13.64 9.03
C VAL A 58 -0.26 -12.49 8.57
N ALA A 59 0.29 -11.28 8.42
CA ALA A 59 -0.47 -10.13 7.92
C ALA A 59 -0.96 -10.28 6.48
N ILE A 60 -0.16 -10.90 5.59
CA ILE A 60 -0.56 -11.18 4.20
C ILE A 60 -1.72 -12.15 4.15
N ASP A 61 -1.70 -13.21 4.95
CA ASP A 61 -2.76 -14.22 4.94
C ASP A 61 -4.12 -13.62 5.35
N LYS A 62 -4.11 -12.47 6.04
CA LYS A 62 -5.30 -11.70 6.40
C LYS A 62 -5.81 -10.76 5.32
N LEU A 63 -5.07 -10.53 4.23
CA LEU A 63 -5.54 -9.67 3.13
C LEU A 63 -6.79 -10.21 2.44
N LYS A 64 -6.94 -11.54 2.37
CA LYS A 64 -8.14 -12.18 1.78
C LYS A 64 -9.44 -11.82 2.51
N GLU A 65 -9.34 -11.49 3.80
CA GLU A 65 -10.50 -11.12 4.62
C GLU A 65 -11.01 -9.70 4.30
N LEU A 66 -10.28 -8.94 3.48
CA LEU A 66 -10.72 -7.62 3.00
C LEU A 66 -11.63 -7.71 1.77
N ASN A 67 -11.75 -8.88 1.14
CA ASN A 67 -12.61 -9.04 -0.03
C ASN A 67 -14.08 -8.81 0.37
N GLY A 68 -14.77 -7.95 -0.38
CA GLY A 68 -16.15 -7.55 -0.12
C GLY A 68 -16.32 -6.55 1.02
N CYS A 69 -15.22 -6.06 1.62
CA CYS A 69 -15.30 -4.98 2.59
C CYS A 69 -15.52 -3.62 1.92
N GLU A 70 -16.19 -2.72 2.64
CA GLU A 70 -16.46 -1.35 2.20
C GLU A 70 -15.32 -0.41 2.65
N MET A 71 -14.89 0.47 1.76
CA MET A 71 -13.93 1.53 2.05
C MET A 71 -14.40 2.86 1.47
N HIS A 72 -14.29 3.93 2.26
CA HIS A 72 -14.49 5.29 1.78
C HIS A 72 -13.19 6.09 1.81
N SER A 73 -12.95 6.90 0.78
CA SER A 73 -11.82 7.80 0.65
C SER A 73 -12.28 9.26 0.51
N THR A 74 -11.58 10.18 1.15
CA THR A 74 -11.85 11.63 1.05
C THR A 74 -11.45 12.24 -0.30
N HIS A 75 -10.80 11.44 -1.16
CA HIS A 75 -10.33 11.82 -2.49
C HIS A 75 -10.37 10.61 -3.43
N ILE A 76 -10.47 10.88 -4.73
CA ILE A 76 -10.36 9.90 -5.80
C ILE A 76 -8.97 9.24 -5.70
N PRO A 77 -8.89 7.90 -5.53
CA PRO A 77 -7.62 7.18 -5.46
C PRO A 77 -6.74 7.42 -6.69
N THR A 78 -5.43 7.36 -6.52
CA THR A 78 -4.52 7.36 -7.67
C THR A 78 -4.64 6.03 -8.44
N PRO A 79 -4.24 5.96 -9.72
CA PRO A 79 -4.28 4.70 -10.47
C PRO A 79 -3.53 3.54 -9.79
N GLY A 80 -2.40 3.83 -9.11
CA GLY A 80 -1.64 2.84 -8.38
C GLY A 80 -2.33 2.35 -7.09
N ASP A 81 -3.04 3.24 -6.41
CA ASP A 81 -3.85 2.85 -5.24
C ASP A 81 -5.10 2.07 -5.67
N GLU A 82 -5.80 2.56 -6.70
CA GLU A 82 -6.99 1.93 -7.26
C GLU A 82 -6.70 0.50 -7.73
N ALA A 83 -5.57 0.28 -8.42
CA ALA A 83 -5.13 -1.05 -8.84
C ALA A 83 -4.97 -1.99 -7.64
N GLY A 84 -4.34 -1.52 -6.56
CA GLY A 84 -4.18 -2.27 -5.31
C GLY A 84 -5.52 -2.59 -4.64
N LEU A 85 -6.40 -1.61 -4.50
CA LEU A 85 -7.69 -1.77 -3.84
C LEU A 85 -8.59 -2.73 -4.61
N ARG A 86 -8.61 -2.63 -5.95
CA ARG A 86 -9.39 -3.53 -6.82
C ARG A 86 -8.91 -4.97 -6.71
N ARG A 87 -7.58 -5.20 -6.66
CA ARG A 87 -7.02 -6.55 -6.47
C ARG A 87 -7.37 -7.15 -5.11
N LEU A 88 -7.56 -6.32 -4.08
CA LEU A 88 -8.04 -6.77 -2.77
C LEU A 88 -9.54 -7.08 -2.73
N GLY A 89 -10.28 -6.74 -3.79
CA GLY A 89 -11.73 -6.98 -3.86
C GLY A 89 -12.53 -6.05 -2.94
N LEU A 90 -12.03 -4.86 -2.66
CA LEU A 90 -12.72 -3.85 -1.86
C LEU A 90 -13.80 -3.14 -2.67
N ASN A 91 -14.93 -2.87 -2.03
CA ASN A 91 -15.96 -1.97 -2.54
C ASN A 91 -15.60 -0.54 -2.12
N ILE A 92 -15.32 0.33 -3.10
CA ILE A 92 -14.70 1.64 -2.83
C ILE A 92 -15.67 2.75 -3.23
N THR A 93 -15.82 3.73 -2.34
CA THR A 93 -16.44 5.02 -2.64
C THR A 93 -15.43 6.14 -2.37
N SER A 94 -15.59 7.28 -3.04
CA SER A 94 -14.76 8.46 -2.77
C SER A 94 -15.53 9.76 -2.93
N ASP A 95 -15.13 10.77 -2.17
CA ASP A 95 -15.50 12.15 -2.47
C ASP A 95 -14.94 12.59 -3.83
N PRO A 96 -15.59 13.54 -4.54
CA PRO A 96 -15.20 13.96 -5.89
C PRO A 96 -14.02 14.94 -5.89
N ASN A 97 -13.00 14.69 -5.07
CA ASN A 97 -11.80 15.52 -4.95
C ASN A 97 -10.58 14.78 -5.49
N PHE A 98 -9.74 15.44 -6.29
CA PHE A 98 -8.48 14.85 -6.75
C PHE A 98 -7.44 14.77 -5.61
N SER A 99 -6.65 13.70 -5.58
CA SER A 99 -5.56 13.49 -4.62
C SER A 99 -4.36 14.45 -4.80
N SER A 100 -4.39 15.29 -5.83
CA SER A 100 -3.37 16.29 -6.14
C SER A 100 -3.98 17.49 -6.84
N LYS A 101 -3.32 18.64 -6.72
CA LYS A 101 -3.61 19.83 -7.54
C LYS A 101 -3.12 19.69 -8.99
N SER A 102 -2.29 18.69 -9.27
CA SER A 102 -1.81 18.38 -10.62
C SER A 102 -2.80 17.46 -11.33
N LEU A 103 -3.15 17.79 -12.58
CA LEU A 103 -3.97 16.97 -13.47
C LEU A 103 -3.34 15.60 -13.77
N PHE A 104 -2.01 15.54 -13.83
CA PHE A 104 -1.25 14.30 -14.01
C PHE A 104 -0.41 14.04 -12.77
N ILE A 105 -0.50 12.80 -12.27
CA ILE A 105 0.35 12.28 -11.20
C ILE A 105 1.34 11.33 -11.88
N THR A 106 2.57 11.80 -12.06
CA THR A 106 3.73 11.01 -12.49
C THR A 106 4.48 10.42 -11.31
#